data_AF-A0A3D3RAN1-F1
#
_entry.id   AF-A0A3D3RAN1-F1
#
_cell.length_a   1.000
_cell.length_b   1.000
_cell.length_c   1.000
_cell.angle_alpha   90.00
_cell.angle_beta   90.00
_cell.angle_gamma   90.00
#
_symmetry.space_group_name_H-M   'P 1'
#
loop_
_entity.id
_entity.type
_entity.pdbx_description
1 polymer ?
#
loop_
_entity_poly.entity_id
_entity_poly.type
_entity_poly.pdbx_seq_one_letter_code
_entity_poly.pdbx_strand_id
1 'polypeptide(L)'
;MICNVEFHKEAETASRVSASFCIGSHGMTDQSPTPHQPRPTVGVHFKCCNVYVNIYQNHAGTAYAGHCPRCTARIEIPIVKQGGSASRFFTGS
;
A
#
# COMPACT_ATOMS: atom_id res chain seq x y z
N MET A 1 12.70 -17.22 5.08
CA MET A 1 12.66 -17.25 3.60
C MET A 1 12.13 -15.89 3.15
N ILE A 2 12.98 -15.07 2.53
CA ILE A 2 12.60 -13.73 2.05
C ILE A 2 12.24 -13.89 0.57
N CYS A 3 11.01 -13.51 0.20
CA CYS A 3 10.60 -13.53 -1.19
C CYS A 3 11.09 -12.26 -1.87
N ASN A 4 12.00 -12.43 -2.84
CA ASN A 4 12.54 -11.36 -3.64
C ASN A 4 11.52 -11.06 -4.75
N VAL A 5 10.92 -9.87 -4.73
CA VAL A 5 9.97 -9.42 -5.76
C VAL A 5 10.76 -8.54 -6.73
N GLU A 6 10.78 -8.91 -8.01
CA GLU A 6 11.51 -8.18 -9.05
C GLU A 6 10.63 -7.04 -9.61
N PHE A 7 11.20 -5.84 -9.71
CA PHE A 7 10.45 -4.60 -9.96
C PHE A 7 10.46 -4.22 -11.43
N HIS A 8 9.28 -4.14 -12.05
CA HIS A 8 9.11 -3.44 -13.32
C HIS A 8 8.68 -1.99 -13.03
N LYS A 9 9.63 -1.07 -13.22
CA LYS A 9 9.47 0.38 -13.02
C LYS A 9 8.95 1.00 -14.30
N GLU A 10 7.64 1.16 -14.41
CA GLU A 10 7.04 2.02 -15.42
C GLU A 10 6.57 3.30 -14.72
N ALA A 11 7.20 4.40 -15.10
CA ALA A 11 6.93 5.76 -14.62
C ALA A 11 5.70 6.34 -15.36
N GLU A 12 5.31 7.58 -15.00
CA GLU A 12 4.26 8.45 -15.60
C GLU A 12 2.93 8.42 -14.82
N THR A 13 2.27 9.51 -14.39
CA THR A 13 2.44 10.96 -14.54
C THR A 13 1.64 11.65 -13.43
N ALA A 14 2.13 12.81 -12.99
CA ALA A 14 1.51 13.69 -12.01
C ALA A 14 0.14 14.24 -12.46
N SER A 15 -0.81 14.39 -11.54
CA SER A 15 -1.82 15.44 -11.66
C SER A 15 -2.31 15.93 -10.30
N ARG A 16 -2.12 17.24 -10.08
CA ARG A 16 -2.53 18.02 -8.91
C ARG A 16 -4.04 18.24 -9.00
N VAL A 17 -4.80 17.86 -7.97
CA VAL A 17 -6.17 18.36 -7.78
C VAL A 17 -6.19 19.25 -6.54
N SER A 18 -6.25 20.54 -6.81
CA SER A 18 -6.63 21.60 -5.87
C SER A 18 -8.15 21.62 -5.71
N ALA A 19 -8.66 21.74 -4.48
CA ALA A 19 -9.96 22.31 -4.07
C ALA A 19 -10.37 21.71 -2.72
N SER A 20 -11.09 22.35 -1.82
CA SER A 20 -11.43 23.74 -1.54
C SER A 20 -11.97 23.64 -0.11
N PHE A 21 -11.46 24.46 0.79
CA PHE A 21 -11.82 24.45 2.20
C PHE A 21 -13.21 25.09 2.34
N CYS A 22 -14.27 24.28 2.39
CA CYS A 22 -15.59 24.73 2.80
C CYS A 22 -15.80 24.31 4.26
N ILE A 23 -15.61 25.25 5.18
CA ILE A 23 -15.91 25.07 6.61
C ILE A 23 -17.44 25.11 6.76
N GLY A 24 -18.08 23.96 6.63
CA GLY A 24 -19.48 23.74 6.97
C GLY A 24 -19.60 23.33 8.43
N SER A 25 -20.44 24.06 9.16
CA SER A 25 -20.84 23.89 10.56
C SER A 25 -21.11 22.43 10.98
N HIS A 26 -20.40 22.00 12.03
CA HIS A 26 -20.45 20.65 12.61
C HIS A 26 -21.80 20.34 13.25
N GLY A 27 -22.59 19.49 12.60
CA GLY A 27 -23.61 18.68 13.27
C GLY A 27 -22.95 17.50 13.96
N MET A 28 -23.06 17.45 15.29
CA MET A 28 -22.60 16.33 16.12
C MET A 28 -23.45 15.08 15.86
N THR A 29 -22.99 14.19 14.97
CA THR A 29 -23.50 12.81 14.91
C THR A 29 -22.61 11.91 15.75
N ASP A 30 -23.19 11.27 16.76
CA ASP A 30 -22.58 10.13 17.47
C ASP A 30 -22.35 8.99 16.48
N GLN A 31 -21.15 8.93 15.89
CA GLN A 31 -20.75 7.81 15.05
C GLN A 31 -20.18 6.74 15.98
N SER A 32 -21.06 5.88 16.47
CA SER A 32 -20.67 4.63 17.11
C SER A 32 -19.74 3.84 16.16
N PRO A 33 -18.50 3.49 16.57
CA PRO A 33 -17.55 2.85 15.67
C PRO A 33 -18.02 1.43 15.32
N THR A 34 -18.44 1.23 14.07
CA THR A 34 -18.62 -0.13 13.53
C THR A 34 -17.28 -0.86 13.54
N PRO A 35 -17.21 -2.13 13.98
CA PRO A 35 -15.96 -2.87 14.05
C PRO A 35 -15.34 -3.00 12.66
N HIS A 36 -14.29 -2.23 12.41
CA HIS A 36 -13.58 -2.21 11.14
C HIS A 36 -12.78 -3.51 11.02
N GLN A 37 -13.11 -4.37 10.05
CA GLN A 37 -12.31 -5.57 9.81
C GLN A 37 -10.86 -5.17 9.47
N PRO A 38 -9.86 -5.85 10.05
CA PRO A 38 -8.46 -5.53 9.80
C PRO A 38 -8.12 -5.81 8.33
N ARG A 39 -7.69 -4.77 7.62
CA ARG A 39 -7.28 -4.89 6.21
C ARG A 39 -5.99 -5.73 6.15
N PRO A 40 -5.89 -6.71 5.24
CA PRO A 40 -4.69 -7.51 5.09
C PRO A 40 -3.50 -6.63 4.67
N THR A 41 -2.35 -6.89 5.30
CA THR A 41 -1.10 -6.15 5.10
C THR A 41 0.09 -7.07 4.97
N VAL A 42 1.06 -6.62 4.19
CA VAL A 42 2.37 -7.24 4.06
C VAL A 42 3.46 -6.21 4.32
N GLY A 43 4.53 -6.65 4.97
CA GLY A 43 5.70 -5.87 5.26
C GLY A 43 6.70 -5.93 4.12
N VAL A 44 7.17 -4.77 3.69
CA VAL A 44 8.17 -4.65 2.62
C VAL A 44 9.36 -3.87 3.13
N HIS A 45 10.53 -4.49 3.05
CA HIS A 45 11.81 -3.82 3.21
C HIS A 45 12.29 -3.31 1.86
N PHE A 46 12.31 -1.99 1.69
CA PHE A 46 12.87 -1.34 0.52
C PHE A 46 14.38 -1.20 0.68
N LYS A 47 15.15 -2.00 -0.07
CA LYS A 47 16.63 -1.95 -0.13
C LYS A 47 17.13 -0.59 -0.64
N CYS A 48 16.41 0.05 -1.56
CA CYS A 48 16.81 1.33 -2.16
C CYS A 48 16.95 2.49 -1.15
N CYS A 49 16.17 2.49 -0.07
CA CYS A 49 16.25 3.53 0.97
C CYS A 49 16.43 2.96 2.38
N ASN A 50 16.62 1.64 2.48
CA ASN A 50 16.68 0.87 3.73
C ASN A 50 15.50 1.17 4.68
N VAL A 51 14.29 1.30 4.13
CA VAL A 51 13.07 1.59 4.91
C VAL A 51 12.13 0.39 4.90
N TYR A 52 11.52 0.12 6.05
CA TYR A 52 10.51 -0.91 6.19
C TYR A 52 9.13 -0.26 6.29
N VAL A 53 8.21 -0.68 5.42
CA VAL A 53 6.83 -0.15 5.41
C VAL A 53 5.84 -1.29 5.23
N ASN A 54 4.65 -1.12 5.80
CA ASN A 54 3.53 -2.02 5.55
C ASN A 54 2.73 -1.51 4.35
N ILE A 55 2.55 -2.36 3.35
CA ILE A 55 1.70 -2.07 2.20
C ILE A 55 0.38 -2.84 2.33
N TYR A 56 -0.69 -2.23 1.85
CA TYR A 56 -2.03 -2.78 1.93
C TYR A 56 -2.41 -3.45 0.62
N GLN A 57 -3.39 -4.35 0.69
CA GLN A 57 -4.01 -4.91 -0.50
C GLN A 57 -4.73 -3.80 -1.28
N ASN A 58 -4.61 -3.84 -2.61
CA ASN A 58 -5.36 -2.96 -3.49
C ASN A 58 -6.88 -3.22 -3.38
N HIS A 59 -7.69 -2.28 -3.85
CA HIS A 59 -9.15 -2.42 -3.78
C HIS A 59 -9.68 -3.63 -4.58
N ALA A 60 -8.98 -4.02 -5.64
CA ALA A 60 -9.34 -5.17 -6.47
C ALA A 60 -9.03 -6.52 -5.80
N GLY A 61 -8.26 -6.53 -4.71
CA GLY A 61 -7.85 -7.75 -4.03
C GLY A 61 -6.79 -8.58 -4.78
N THR A 62 -6.21 -8.06 -5.85
CA THR A 62 -5.32 -8.80 -6.76
C THR A 62 -3.83 -8.67 -6.44
N ALA A 63 -3.44 -7.60 -5.75
CA ALA A 63 -2.04 -7.35 -5.41
C ALA A 63 -1.92 -6.49 -4.15
N TYR A 64 -0.78 -6.62 -3.45
CA TYR A 64 -0.33 -5.63 -2.49
C TYR A 64 0.48 -4.58 -3.25
N ALA A 65 0.02 -3.32 -3.21
CA ALA A 65 0.66 -2.24 -3.93
C ALA A 65 1.06 -1.12 -2.95
N GLY A 66 2.23 -0.52 -3.19
CA GLY A 66 2.70 0.59 -2.38
C GLY A 66 3.89 1.29 -3.00
N HIS A 67 4.38 2.31 -2.30
CA HIS A 67 5.51 3.11 -2.75
C HIS A 67 6.51 3.29 -1.61
N CYS A 68 7.80 3.35 -1.96
CA CYS A 68 8.81 3.78 -1.02
C CYS A 68 8.57 5.25 -0.63
N PRO A 69 8.51 5.62 0.66
CA PRO A 69 8.26 7.00 1.10
C PRO A 69 9.40 7.97 0.77
N ARG A 70 10.57 7.48 0.34
CA ARG A 70 11.76 8.29 0.05
C ARG A 70 11.97 8.51 -1.45
N CYS A 71 12.05 7.42 -2.21
CA CYS A 71 12.34 7.46 -3.65
C CYS A 71 11.11 7.22 -4.54
N THR A 72 9.95 6.98 -3.94
CA THR A 72 8.70 6.72 -4.64
C THR A 72 8.74 5.48 -5.54
N ALA A 73 9.70 4.57 -5.30
CA ALA A 73 9.77 3.28 -5.99
C ALA A 73 8.47 2.51 -5.78
N ARG A 74 7.81 2.16 -6.89
CA ARG A 74 6.54 1.45 -6.92
C ARG A 74 6.77 -0.04 -6.73
N ILE A 75 6.12 -0.66 -5.75
CA ILE A 75 6.12 -2.12 -5.57
C ILE A 75 4.72 -2.67 -5.82
N GLU A 76 4.66 -3.80 -6.52
CA GLU A 76 3.47 -4.63 -6.64
C GLU A 76 3.79 -6.08 -6.36
N ILE A 77 3.04 -6.66 -5.42
CA ILE A 77 3.17 -8.07 -5.04
C ILE A 77 1.87 -8.76 -5.43
N PRO A 78 1.83 -9.52 -6.53
CA PRO A 78 0.61 -10.19 -6.96
C PRO A 78 0.18 -11.25 -5.96
N ILE A 79 -1.13 -11.34 -5.70
CA ILE A 79 -1.74 -12.34 -4.83
C ILE A 79 -2.18 -13.51 -5.70
N VAL A 80 -1.45 -14.62 -5.62
CA VAL A 80 -1.76 -15.85 -6.36
C VAL A 80 -2.44 -16.88 -5.46
N LYS A 81 -3.43 -17.60 -6.00
CA LYS A 81 -4.20 -18.62 -5.24
C LYS A 81 -3.42 -19.92 -5.02
N GLN A 82 -2.44 -20.22 -5.87
CA GLN A 82 -1.64 -21.45 -5.84
C GLN A 82 -0.17 -21.09 -6.09
N GLY A 83 0.75 -21.70 -5.35
CA GLY A 83 2.21 -21.44 -5.50
C GLY A 83 2.70 -20.12 -4.92
N GLY A 84 1.84 -19.37 -4.22
CA GLY A 84 2.22 -18.15 -3.51
C GLY A 84 3.00 -18.43 -2.24
N SER A 85 3.82 -17.47 -1.82
CA SER A 85 4.48 -17.54 -0.51
C SER A 85 3.53 -17.12 0.60
N ALA A 86 3.50 -17.91 1.68
CA ALA A 86 2.80 -17.55 2.92
C ALA A 86 3.57 -16.48 3.74
N SER A 87 4.75 -16.06 3.28
CA SER A 87 5.54 -15.04 3.97
C SER A 87 4.85 -13.68 3.91
N ARG A 88 4.85 -12.97 5.04
CA ARG A 88 4.34 -11.60 5.14
C ARG A 88 5.44 -10.55 4.99
N PHE A 89 6.69 -10.98 4.88
CA PHE A 89 7.86 -10.13 4.77
C PHE A 89 8.51 -10.30 3.41
N PHE A 90 8.57 -9.20 2.68
CA PHE A 90 9.15 -9.12 1.34
C PHE A 90 10.27 -8.10 1.33
N THR A 91 11.19 -8.27 0.39
CA THR A 91 12.26 -7.29 0.19
C THR A 91 12.27 -6.88 -1.28
N GLY A 92 12.26 -5.58 -1.50
CA GLY A 92 12.24 -4.97 -2.83
C GLY A 92 13.39 -3.99 -2.99
N SER A 93 14.03 -3.96 -4.16
CA SER A 93 15.14 -3.06 -4.49
C SER A 93 14.75 -2.08 -5.57
#